data_AF-A0A9E6JWE1-F1
#
_entry.id   AF-A0A9E6JWE1-F1
#
_cell.length_a   1.000
_cell.length_b   1.000
_cell.length_c   1.000
_cell.angle_alpha   90.00
_cell.angle_beta   90.00
_cell.angle_gamma   90.00
#
_symmetry.space_group_name_H-M   'P 1'
#
loop_
_entity.id
_entity.type
_entity.pdbx_description
1 polymer ?
#
loop_
_entity_poly.entity_id
_entity_poly.type
_entity_poly.pdbx_seq_one_letter_code
_entity_poly.pdbx_strand_id
1 'polypeptide(L)'
;MAGKVVLDFEKPLYELEEKLSEMRVYLKSGEVDSMSEGRQGLKREIEALEAKVESLRKTIYKNLTRWQKVQLARHPERPYTLDYIYMMMKDFVELSG
;
A
#
# COMPACT_ATOMS: atom_id res chain seq x y z
N MET A 1 5.56 12.68 -11.94
CA MET A 1 5.08 11.65 -11.00
C MET A 1 6.19 11.41 -10.01
N ALA A 2 6.04 11.83 -8.76
CA ALA A 2 7.02 11.52 -7.73
C ALA A 2 7.04 10.00 -7.53
N GLY A 3 8.22 9.38 -7.55
CA GLY A 3 8.35 7.95 -7.31
C GLY A 3 7.86 7.62 -5.89
N LYS A 4 7.17 6.48 -5.74
CA LYS A 4 6.70 5.98 -4.43
C LYS A 4 7.90 5.91 -3.48
N VAL A 5 7.91 6.77 -2.46
CA VAL A 5 8.99 6.83 -1.47
C VAL A 5 8.72 5.76 -0.42
N VAL A 6 9.59 4.75 -0.33
CA VAL A 6 9.42 3.64 0.63
C VAL A 6 10.33 3.87 1.83
N LEU A 7 9.75 3.90 3.03
CA LEU A 7 10.52 3.99 4.27
C LEU A 7 11.19 2.65 4.59
N ASP A 8 12.36 2.69 5.24
CA ASP A 8 13.16 1.47 5.49
C ASP A 8 12.40 0.38 6.25
N PHE A 9 11.52 0.77 7.18
CA PHE A 9 10.73 -0.17 7.97
C PHE A 9 9.53 -0.73 7.21
N GLU A 10 9.17 -0.17 6.06
CA GLU A 10 8.10 -0.63 5.19
C GLU A 10 8.60 -1.57 4.09
N LYS A 11 9.92 -1.66 3.86
CA LYS A 11 10.54 -2.60 2.90
C LYS A 11 9.99 -4.04 2.97
N PRO A 12 9.90 -4.71 4.13
CA PRO A 12 9.38 -6.08 4.18
C PRO A 12 7.91 -6.18 3.79
N LEU A 13 7.13 -5.12 3.97
CA LEU A 13 5.74 -5.06 3.50
C LEU A 13 5.71 -4.82 1.98
N TYR A 14 6.54 -3.91 1.49
CA TYR A 14 6.63 -3.55 0.08
C TYR A 14 7.02 -4.74 -0.80
N GLU A 15 8.03 -5.53 -0.39
CA GLU A 15 8.45 -6.75 -1.11
C GLU A 15 7.31 -7.78 -1.23
N LEU A 16 6.50 -7.92 -0.18
CA LEU A 16 5.34 -8.81 -0.21
C LEU A 16 4.22 -8.26 -1.10
N GLU A 17 3.98 -6.95 -1.08
CA GLU A 17 3.02 -6.29 -1.98
C GLU A 17 3.44 -6.40 -3.45
N GLU A 18 4.73 -6.26 -3.74
CA GLU A 18 5.29 -6.42 -5.08
C GLU A 18 5.09 -7.85 -5.59
N LYS A 19 5.48 -8.86 -4.79
CA LYS A 19 5.24 -10.27 -5.12
C LYS A 19 3.76 -10.58 -5.33
N LEU A 20 2.89 -9.99 -4.52
CA LEU A 20 1.44 -10.15 -4.65
C LEU A 20 0.91 -9.50 -5.93
N SER A 21 1.47 -8.36 -6.32
CA SER A 21 1.14 -7.69 -7.56
C SER A 21 1.57 -8.53 -8.78
N GLU A 22 2.76 -9.15 -8.74
CA GLU A 22 3.24 -10.06 -9.77
C GLU A 22 2.34 -11.29 -9.91
N MET A 23 1.97 -11.91 -8.79
CA MET A 23 1.05 -13.06 -8.78
C MET A 23 -0.33 -12.71 -9.36
N ARG A 24 -0.84 -11.50 -9.08
CA ARG A 24 -2.10 -11.01 -9.65
C ARG A 24 -1.98 -10.74 -11.15
N VAL A 25 -0.85 -10.21 -11.61
CA VAL A 25 -0.58 -10.00 -13.04
C VAL A 25 -0.48 -11.36 -13.75
N TYR A 26 0.23 -12.33 -13.18
CA TYR A 26 0.36 -13.69 -13.71
C TYR A 26 -0.99 -14.43 -13.78
N LEU A 27 -1.84 -14.28 -12.77
CA LEU A 27 -3.22 -14.80 -12.81
C LEU A 27 -4.03 -14.18 -13.96
N LYS A 28 -3.81 -12.89 -14.26
CA LYS A 28 -4.53 -12.13 -15.28
C LYS A 28 -3.97 -12.33 -16.69
N SER A 29 -2.67 -12.60 -16.85
CA SER A 29 -2.03 -12.87 -18.15
C SER A 29 -2.54 -14.17 -18.78
N GLY A 30 -3.14 -15.06 -17.98
CA GLY A 30 -3.78 -16.28 -18.47
C GLY A 30 -2.79 -17.40 -18.81
N GLU A 31 -1.52 -17.26 -18.43
CA GLU A 31 -0.47 -18.30 -18.58
C GLU A 31 -0.69 -19.50 -17.65
N VAL A 32 -1.62 -19.41 -16.71
CA VAL A 32 -2.08 -20.54 -15.92
C VAL A 32 -3.08 -21.34 -16.76
N ASP A 33 -2.65 -22.55 -17.14
CA ASP A 33 -3.40 -23.52 -17.94
C ASP A 33 -4.89 -23.53 -17.62
N SER A 34 -5.68 -23.65 -18.68
CA SER A 34 -7.15 -23.64 -18.77
C SER A 34 -7.90 -24.69 -17.92
N MET A 35 -7.24 -25.31 -16.94
CA MET A 35 -7.78 -26.29 -16.02
C MET A 35 -8.15 -25.63 -14.69
N SER A 36 -9.43 -25.76 -14.32
CA SER A 36 -10.07 -25.13 -13.15
C SER A 36 -9.29 -25.23 -11.83
N GLU A 37 -8.48 -26.26 -11.63
CA GLU A 37 -7.80 -26.55 -10.36
C GLU A 37 -6.55 -25.69 -10.13
N GLY A 38 -5.71 -25.49 -11.15
CA GLY A 38 -4.47 -24.70 -11.02
C GLY A 38 -4.74 -23.22 -10.77
N ARG A 39 -5.71 -22.66 -11.50
CA ARG A 39 -6.18 -21.28 -11.29
C ARG A 39 -6.79 -21.08 -9.90
N GLN A 40 -7.53 -22.07 -9.41
CA GLN A 40 -8.14 -22.00 -8.08
C GLN A 40 -7.12 -22.16 -6.96
N GLY A 41 -6.07 -22.98 -7.15
CA GLY A 41 -4.92 -23.08 -6.26
C GLY A 41 -4.17 -21.75 -6.13
N LEU A 42 -3.83 -21.12 -7.26
CA LEU A 42 -3.16 -19.81 -7.27
C LEU A 42 -4.01 -18.72 -6.61
N LYS A 43 -5.33 -18.73 -6.83
CA LYS A 43 -6.24 -17.77 -6.18
C LYS A 43 -6.21 -17.92 -4.65
N ARG A 44 -6.21 -19.15 -4.13
CA ARG A 44 -6.09 -19.41 -2.68
C ARG A 44 -4.75 -18.94 -2.12
N GLU A 45 -3.68 -19.11 -2.88
CA GLU A 45 -2.35 -18.63 -2.47
C GLU A 45 -2.28 -17.10 -2.43
N ILE A 46 -2.89 -16.43 -3.41
CA ILE A 46 -3.04 -14.97 -3.41
C ILE A 46 -3.83 -14.51 -2.18
N GLU A 47 -4.99 -15.12 -1.89
CA GLU A 47 -5.80 -14.79 -0.72
C GLU A 47 -5.03 -14.99 0.61
N ALA A 48 -4.24 -16.06 0.71
CA ALA A 48 -3.40 -16.31 1.89
C ALA A 48 -2.27 -15.28 2.03
N LEU A 49 -1.65 -14.89 0.90
CA LEU A 49 -0.61 -13.86 0.88
C LEU A 49 -1.19 -12.48 1.22
N GLU A 50 -2.39 -12.16 0.74
CA GLU A 50 -3.10 -10.92 1.07
C GLU A 50 -3.38 -10.82 2.57
N ALA A 51 -3.87 -11.90 3.18
CA ALA A 51 -4.07 -11.95 4.63
C ALA A 51 -2.77 -11.75 5.41
N LYS A 52 -1.65 -12.31 4.92
CA LYS A 52 -0.32 -12.13 5.51
C LYS A 52 0.15 -10.68 5.39
N VAL A 53 0.02 -10.06 4.21
CA VAL A 53 0.32 -8.64 3.97
C VAL A 53 -0.48 -7.75 4.91
N GLU A 54 -1.78 -7.99 5.04
CA GLU A 54 -2.66 -7.24 5.94
C GLU A 54 -2.22 -7.34 7.40
N SER A 55 -1.90 -8.55 7.86
CA SER A 55 -1.45 -8.79 9.23
C SER A 55 -0.11 -8.12 9.53
N LEU A 56 0.82 -8.16 8.57
CA LEU A 56 2.13 -7.54 8.70
C LEU A 56 2.01 -6.02 8.71
N ARG A 57 1.20 -5.46 7.81
CA ARG A 57 0.87 -4.04 7.75
C ARG A 57 0.36 -3.54 9.10
N LYS A 58 -0.66 -4.20 9.65
CA LYS A 58 -1.20 -3.86 10.98
C LYS A 58 -0.12 -3.93 12.06
N THR A 59 0.74 -4.94 12.02
CA THR A 59 1.79 -5.13 13.03
C THR A 59 2.86 -4.04 12.97
N ILE A 60 3.30 -3.65 11.77
CA ILE A 60 4.29 -2.59 11.56
C ILE A 60 3.74 -1.25 12.04
N TYR A 61 2.58 -0.84 11.53
CA TYR A 61 2.01 0.47 11.85
C TYR A 61 1.51 0.59 13.30
N LYS A 62 1.16 -0.54 13.94
CA LYS A 62 0.82 -0.57 15.38
C LYS A 62 2.05 -0.40 16.28
N ASN A 63 3.21 -0.91 15.88
CA ASN A 63 4.42 -0.96 16.69
C ASN A 63 5.52 -0.01 16.19
N LEU A 64 5.13 1.18 15.69
CA LEU A 64 6.09 2.18 15.23
C LEU A 64 6.96 2.69 16.39
N THR A 65 8.28 2.65 16.18
CA THR A 65 9.25 3.31 17.07
C THR A 65 9.10 4.83 17.00
N ARG A 66 9.66 5.53 18.00
CA ARG A 66 9.63 7.00 18.04
C ARG A 66 10.22 7.62 16.77
N TRP A 67 11.34 7.08 16.28
CA TRP A 67 11.98 7.56 15.06
C TRP A 67 11.15 7.30 13.80
N GLN A 68 10.56 6.11 13.67
CA GLN A 68 9.70 5.76 12.54
C GLN A 68 8.47 6.69 12.45
N LYS A 69 7.90 7.09 13.59
CA LYS A 69 6.83 8.11 13.62
C LYS A 69 7.30 9.47 13.09
N VAL A 70 8.53 9.88 13.40
CA VAL A 70 9.12 11.12 12.86
C VAL A 70 9.34 11.01 11.36
N GLN A 71 9.81 9.86 10.87
CA GLN A 71 9.97 9.61 9.44
C GLN A 71 8.62 9.70 8.71
N LEU A 72 7.58 9.03 9.23
CA LEU A 72 6.22 9.11 8.68
C LEU A 72 5.67 10.54 8.71
N ALA A 73 5.95 11.27 9.79
CA ALA A 73 5.51 12.65 9.91
C ALA A 73 6.13 13.59 8.86
N ARG A 74 7.30 13.22 8.34
CA ARG A 74 8.05 13.94 7.31
C ARG A 74 7.94 13.27 5.93
N HIS A 75 6.97 12.37 5.75
CA HIS A 75 6.78 11.69 4.48
C HIS A 75 6.55 12.71 3.35
N PRO A 76 7.22 12.60 2.19
CA PRO A 76 7.08 13.57 1.09
C PRO A 76 5.65 13.69 0.56
N GLU A 77 4.89 12.61 0.60
CA GLU A 77 3.48 12.57 0.17
C GLU A 77 2.50 12.76 1.33
N ARG A 78 2.95 13.28 2.47
CA ARG A 78 2.04 13.57 3.59
C ARG A 78 1.08 14.69 3.17
N PRO A 79 -0.25 14.51 3.29
CA PRO A 79 -1.20 15.55 2.96
C PRO A 79 -0.96 16.81 3.81
N TYR A 80 -0.95 17.95 3.14
CA TYR A 80 -0.81 19.28 3.72
C TYR A 80 -2.17 19.86 4.09
N THR A 81 -2.15 20.99 4.80
CA THR A 81 -3.37 21.65 5.29
C THR A 81 -4.41 21.89 4.19
N LEU A 82 -3.98 22.39 3.03
CA LEU A 82 -4.87 22.65 1.89
C LEU A 82 -5.50 21.37 1.34
N ASP A 83 -4.77 20.24 1.34
CA ASP A 83 -5.32 18.95 0.89
C ASP A 83 -6.52 18.54 1.75
N TYR A 84 -6.41 18.71 3.08
CA TYR A 84 -7.54 18.45 3.98
C TYR A 84 -8.70 19.41 3.74
N ILE A 85 -8.42 20.70 3.54
CA ILE A 85 -9.45 21.71 3.28
C ILE A 85 -10.24 21.35 2.01
N TYR A 86 -9.55 21.00 0.92
CA TYR A 86 -10.19 20.59 -0.33
C TYR A 86 -10.95 19.26 -0.24
N MET A 87 -10.56 18.36 0.68
CA MET A 87 -11.30 17.12 0.94
C MET A 87 -12.57 17.35 1.77
N MET A 88 -12.62 18.39 2.60
CA MET A 88 -13.72 18.60 3.56
C MET A 88 -14.70 19.71 3.15
N MET A 89 -14.25 20.72 2.41
CA MET A 89 -15.02 21.91 2.07
C MET A 89 -15.01 22.15 0.56
N LYS A 90 -16.13 22.67 0.04
CA LYS A 90 -16.24 23.21 -1.32
C LYS A 90 -16.20 24.73 -1.27
N ASP A 91 -15.65 25.35 -2.31
CA ASP A 91 -15.58 26.81 -2.47
C ASP A 91 -14.82 27.53 -1.34
N PHE A 92 -13.73 26.92 -0.85
CA PHE A 92 -12.83 27.56 0.10
C PHE A 92 -12.14 28.79 -0.54
N VAL A 93 -12.26 29.94 0.11
CA VAL A 93 -11.57 31.18 -0.27
C VAL A 93 -10.48 31.45 0.75
N GLU A 94 -9.22 31.33 0.34
CA GLU A 94 -8.07 31.68 1.17
C GLU A 94 -7.97 33.20 1.30
N LEU A 95 -7.85 33.68 2.54
CA LEU A 95 -7.57 35.10 2.82
C LEU A 95 -6.07 35.27 3.04
N SER A 96 -5.47 36.23 2.35
CA SER A 96 -4.05 36.57 2.46
C SER A 96 -3.88 37.98 3.01
N GLY A 97 -2.82 38.19 3.79
CA GLY A 97 -2.42 39.47 4.36
C GLY A 97 -0.92 39.66 4.32
#